data_AF-A0A2P7U0W3-F1
#
_entry.id   AF-A0A2P7U0W3-F1
#
_cell.length_a   1.000
_cell.length_b   1.000
_cell.length_c   1.000
_cell.angle_alpha   90.00
_cell.angle_beta   90.00
_cell.angle_gamma   90.00
#
_symmetry.space_group_name_H-M   'P 1'
#
loop_
_entity.id
_entity.type
_entity.pdbx_description
1 polymer ?
#
loop_
_entity_poly.entity_id
_entity_poly.type
_entity_poly.pdbx_seq_one_letter_code
_entity_poly.pdbx_strand_id
1 'polypeptide(L)'
;MILEHDYRHQRAKKIWSEITNPEHQLKFLPPKDHRLWHELMYDKLLIQRNQTWLPKLIGSLPQNPTLIAVGGAHLFGEHGLIVRLRQAGYQVNPVKVNGH
;
A
#
# COMPACT_ATOMS: atom_id res chain seq x y z
N MET A 1 -18.60 2.58 -8.88
CA MET A 1 -18.25 1.82 -7.66
C MET A 1 -17.50 2.76 -6.72
N ILE A 2 -17.84 2.82 -5.41
CA ILE A 2 -17.38 3.88 -4.47
C ILE A 2 -15.84 4.03 -4.44
N LEU A 3 -15.11 2.91 -4.57
CA LEU A 3 -13.65 2.87 -4.61
C LEU A 3 -13.03 3.62 -5.80
N GLU A 4 -13.68 3.57 -6.98
CA GLU A 4 -13.18 4.28 -8.18
C GLU A 4 -13.39 5.80 -8.05
N HIS A 5 -14.56 6.20 -7.55
CA HIS A 5 -14.85 7.61 -7.30
C HIS A 5 -13.82 8.20 -6.32
N ASP A 6 -13.58 7.53 -5.20
CA ASP A 6 -12.66 8.04 -4.19
C ASP A 6 -11.20 8.02 -4.67
N TYR A 7 -10.81 7.06 -5.51
CA TYR A 7 -9.50 7.03 -6.16
C TYR A 7 -9.30 8.26 -7.06
N ARG A 8 -10.26 8.55 -7.94
CA ARG A 8 -10.21 9.72 -8.85
C ARG A 8 -10.19 11.04 -8.09
N HIS A 9 -10.86 11.11 -6.94
CA HIS A 9 -10.89 12.29 -6.08
C HIS A 9 -9.75 12.34 -5.05
N GLN A 10 -8.73 11.51 -5.19
CA GLN A 10 -7.54 11.48 -4.32
C GLN A 10 -7.86 11.28 -2.83
N ARG A 11 -8.96 10.60 -2.51
CA ARG A 11 -9.41 10.33 -1.13
C ARG A 11 -8.72 9.09 -0.55
N ALA A 12 -7.40 9.03 -0.67
CA ALA A 12 -6.58 7.87 -0.31
C ALA A 12 -6.81 7.38 1.12
N LYS A 13 -7.01 8.29 2.09
CA LYS A 13 -7.32 7.92 3.49
C LYS A 13 -8.65 7.18 3.63
N LYS A 14 -9.70 7.62 2.91
CA LYS A 14 -11.03 7.01 2.96
C LYS A 14 -11.00 5.62 2.31
N ILE A 15 -10.39 5.53 1.13
CA ILE A 15 -10.16 4.26 0.43
C ILE A 15 -9.42 3.29 1.35
N TRP A 16 -8.35 3.75 2.00
CA TRP A 16 -7.61 2.90 2.93
C TRP A 16 -8.48 2.43 4.09
N SER A 17 -9.19 3.32 4.78
CA SER A 17 -10.06 2.93 5.90
C SER A 17 -11.15 1.94 5.51
N GLU A 18 -11.69 2.06 4.29
CA GLU A 18 -12.71 1.14 3.79
C GLU A 18 -12.11 -0.22 3.42
N ILE A 19 -10.94 -0.24 2.77
CA ILE A 19 -10.25 -1.47 2.36
C ILE A 19 -9.72 -2.22 3.57
N THR A 20 -9.23 -1.55 4.61
CA THR A 20 -8.68 -2.20 5.81
C THR A 20 -9.73 -2.52 6.87
N ASN A 21 -11.02 -2.26 6.63
CA ASN A 21 -12.05 -2.59 7.59
C ASN A 21 -12.14 -4.14 7.73
N PRO A 22 -11.82 -4.70 8.92
CA PRO A 22 -11.83 -6.14 9.12
C PRO A 22 -13.22 -6.75 8.88
N GLU A 23 -14.30 -6.03 9.18
CA GLU A 23 -15.67 -6.51 8.94
C GLU A 23 -15.93 -6.77 7.46
N HIS A 24 -15.35 -5.96 6.57
CA HIS A 24 -15.48 -6.15 5.13
C HIS A 24 -14.51 -7.22 4.60
N GLN A 25 -13.27 -7.22 5.08
CA GLN A 25 -12.25 -8.17 4.62
C GLN A 25 -12.54 -9.61 5.02
N LEU A 26 -13.15 -9.79 6.20
CA LEU A 26 -13.38 -11.10 6.80
C LEU A 26 -14.82 -11.57 6.63
N LYS A 27 -15.71 -10.76 6.04
CA LYS A 27 -17.16 -11.02 5.91
C LYS A 27 -17.46 -12.42 5.37
N PHE A 28 -16.67 -12.88 4.40
CA PHE A 28 -16.88 -14.14 3.69
C PHE A 28 -15.92 -15.26 4.15
N LEU A 29 -15.08 -14.99 5.15
CA LEU A 29 -14.07 -15.92 5.62
C LEU A 29 -14.51 -16.57 6.95
N PRO A 30 -14.47 -17.90 7.08
CA PRO A 30 -14.76 -18.57 8.34
C PRO A 30 -13.85 -18.07 9.48
N PRO A 31 -14.34 -17.92 10.73
CA PRO A 31 -13.54 -17.43 11.85
C PRO A 31 -12.23 -18.20 12.08
N LYS A 32 -12.23 -19.52 11.86
CA LYS A 32 -11.04 -20.37 11.96
C LYS A 32 -9.91 -19.97 11.00
N ASP A 33 -10.25 -19.35 9.88
CA ASP A 33 -9.31 -19.00 8.82
C ASP A 33 -8.82 -17.54 8.94
N HIS A 34 -9.42 -16.73 9.82
CA HIS A 34 -9.07 -15.31 10.00
C HIS A 34 -7.58 -15.11 10.31
N ARG A 35 -7.03 -15.96 11.19
CA ARG A 35 -5.60 -15.92 11.53
C ARG A 35 -4.72 -16.21 10.32
N LEU A 36 -5.05 -17.25 9.56
CA LEU A 36 -4.30 -17.62 8.36
C LEU A 36 -4.35 -16.48 7.33
N TRP A 37 -5.51 -15.85 7.19
CA TRP A 37 -5.66 -14.74 6.26
C TRP A 37 -4.85 -13.50 6.67
N HIS A 38 -4.82 -13.18 7.96
CA HIS A 38 -3.96 -12.12 8.48
C HIS A 38 -2.48 -12.41 8.19
N GLU A 39 -2.01 -13.62 8.51
CA GLU A 39 -0.62 -14.03 8.27
C GLU A 39 -0.26 -13.93 6.78
N LEU A 40 -1.13 -14.39 5.89
CA LEU A 40 -0.85 -14.39 4.46
C LEU A 40 -0.91 -12.98 3.85
N MET A 41 -1.94 -12.19 4.19
CA MET A 41 -2.15 -10.90 3.54
C MET A 41 -1.38 -9.77 4.19
N TYR A 42 -1.44 -9.65 5.51
CA TYR A 42 -0.80 -8.55 6.18
C TYR A 42 0.70 -8.82 6.37
N ASP A 43 1.03 -9.95 7.00
CA ASP A 43 2.42 -10.21 7.40
C ASP A 43 3.28 -10.60 6.19
N LYS A 44 2.88 -11.61 5.41
CA LYS A 44 3.68 -12.08 4.27
C LYS A 44 3.56 -11.18 3.04
N LEU A 45 2.33 -10.90 2.59
CA LEU A 45 2.13 -10.17 1.34
C LEU A 45 2.47 -8.68 1.47
N LEU A 46 2.05 -8.00 2.54
CA LEU A 46 2.28 -6.55 2.66
C LEU A 46 3.61 -6.24 3.38
N ILE A 47 3.80 -6.72 4.60
CA ILE A 47 4.98 -6.36 5.42
C ILE A 47 6.25 -6.98 4.83
N GLN A 48 6.32 -8.31 4.77
CA GLN A 48 7.54 -9.01 4.37
C GLN A 48 7.92 -8.68 2.93
N ARG A 49 6.95 -8.55 2.01
CA ARG A 49 7.22 -8.15 0.62
C ARG A 49 7.75 -6.72 0.53
N ASN A 50 7.17 -5.76 1.25
CA ASN A 50 7.69 -4.39 1.29
C ASN A 50 9.12 -4.35 1.85
N GLN A 51 9.40 -5.08 2.93
CA GLN A 51 10.74 -5.17 3.52
C GLN A 51 11.75 -5.78 2.54
N THR A 52 11.36 -6.83 1.81
CA THR A 52 12.22 -7.52 0.83
C THR A 52 12.53 -6.62 -0.37
N TRP A 53 11.56 -5.81 -0.80
CA TRP A 53 11.71 -4.95 -1.98
C TRP A 53 12.42 -3.63 -1.67
N LEU A 54 12.29 -3.09 -0.46
CA LEU A 54 12.83 -1.78 -0.13
C LEU A 54 14.33 -1.61 -0.47
N PRO A 55 15.25 -2.56 -0.17
CA PRO A 55 16.65 -2.44 -0.57
C PRO A 55 16.84 -2.36 -2.09
N LYS A 56 16.04 -3.11 -2.86
CA LYS A 56 16.09 -3.09 -4.33
C LYS A 56 15.67 -1.73 -4.87
N LEU A 57 14.63 -1.14 -4.28
CA LEU A 57 14.16 0.20 -4.62
C LEU A 57 15.23 1.24 -4.31
N ILE A 58 15.78 1.22 -3.08
CA ILE A 58 16.83 2.17 -2.65
C ILE A 58 18.07 2.06 -3.55
N GLY A 59 18.45 0.85 -3.98
CA GLY A 59 19.57 0.66 -4.91
C GLY A 59 19.30 1.17 -6.33
N SER A 60 18.05 1.08 -6.79
CA SER A 60 17.70 1.39 -8.19
C SER A 60 17.29 2.86 -8.40
N LEU A 61 16.58 3.46 -7.44
CA LEU A 61 16.02 4.82 -7.53
C LEU A 61 17.06 5.91 -7.83
N PRO A 62 18.29 5.88 -7.30
CA PRO A 62 19.30 6.91 -7.60
C PRO A 62 19.88 6.83 -9.01
N GLN A 63 19.75 5.68 -9.68
CA GLN A 63 20.43 5.43 -10.96
C GLN A 63 19.73 6.18 -12.11
N ASN A 64 18.41 6.10 -12.17
CA ASN A 64 17.62 6.71 -13.24
C ASN A 64 16.20 7.06 -12.75
N PRO A 65 15.54 8.07 -13.35
CA PRO A 65 14.10 8.27 -13.17
C PRO A 65 13.34 6.97 -13.48
N THR A 66 12.62 6.44 -12.48
CA THR A 66 12.03 5.10 -12.54
C THR A 66 10.55 5.15 -12.20
N LEU A 67 9.71 4.54 -13.04
CA LEU A 67 8.31 4.27 -12.72
C LEU A 67 8.20 2.92 -12.00
N ILE A 68 7.64 2.91 -10.79
CA ILE A 68 7.40 1.69 -10.01
C ILE A 68 5.90 1.51 -9.86
N ALA A 69 5.35 0.44 -10.45
CA ALA A 69 3.96 0.06 -10.28
C ALA A 69 3.80 -0.83 -9.04
N VAL A 70 2.89 -0.47 -8.14
CA VAL A 70 2.55 -1.27 -6.95
C VAL A 70 1.04 -1.31 -6.75
N GLY A 71 0.55 -2.36 -6.09
CA GLY A 71 -0.82 -2.37 -5.58
C GLY A 71 -0.98 -1.31 -4.48
N GLY A 72 -2.13 -0.63 -4.45
CA GLY A 72 -2.37 0.50 -3.52
C GLY A 72 -2.16 0.14 -2.04
N ALA A 73 -2.43 -1.11 -1.65
CA ALA A 73 -2.23 -1.58 -0.28
C ALA A 73 -0.77 -1.54 0.19
N HIS A 74 0.21 -1.53 -0.72
CA HIS A 74 1.63 -1.45 -0.35
C HIS A 74 2.07 -0.05 0.09
N LEU A 75 1.26 0.99 -0.13
CA LEU A 75 1.66 2.38 0.08
C LEU A 75 1.47 2.87 1.51
N PHE A 76 0.47 2.35 2.22
CA PHE A 76 -0.03 2.90 3.48
C PHE A 76 0.38 2.08 4.70
N GLY A 77 0.22 2.65 5.89
CA GLY A 77 0.58 2.02 7.17
C GLY A 77 2.07 2.19 7.53
N GLU A 78 2.42 1.76 8.75
CA GLU A 78 3.79 1.86 9.29
C GLU A 78 4.82 1.12 8.42
N HIS A 79 4.42 -0.02 7.84
CA HIS A 79 5.25 -0.82 6.95
C HIS A 79 5.04 -0.49 5.46
N GLY A 80 4.25 0.55 5.15
CA GLY A 80 3.97 1.00 3.79
C GLY A 80 5.16 1.71 3.14
N LEU A 81 5.29 1.58 1.81
CA LEU A 81 6.43 2.12 1.06
C LEU A 81 6.60 3.63 1.22
N ILE A 82 5.53 4.42 1.36
CA ILE A 82 5.64 5.88 1.55
C ILE A 82 6.39 6.19 2.85
N VAL A 83 6.01 5.53 3.96
CA VAL A 83 6.65 5.72 5.27
C VAL A 83 8.09 5.23 5.23
N ARG A 84 8.30 4.02 4.69
CA ARG A 84 9.62 3.39 4.66
C ARG A 84 10.63 4.13 3.78
N LEU A 85 10.21 4.65 2.63
CA LEU A 85 11.07 5.49 1.78
C LEU A 85 11.42 6.82 2.45
N ARG A 86 10.47 7.46 3.15
CA ARG A 86 10.75 8.67 3.94
C ARG A 86 11.74 8.40 5.06
N GLN A 87 11.61 7.28 5.78
CA GLN A 87 12.57 6.85 6.80
C GLN A 87 13.96 6.57 6.22
N ALA A 88 14.04 6.14 4.96
CA ALA A 88 15.29 5.97 4.24
C ALA A 88 15.88 7.29 3.67
N GLY A 89 15.29 8.45 4.00
CA GLY A 89 15.80 9.77 3.61
C GLY A 89 15.24 10.31 2.29
N TYR A 90 14.30 9.62 1.65
CA TYR A 90 13.69 10.10 0.41
C TYR A 90 12.57 11.10 0.68
N GLN A 91 12.49 12.14 -0.14
CA GLN A 91 11.30 12.98 -0.22
C GLN A 91 10.24 12.29 -1.09
N VAL A 92 9.07 11.99 -0.50
CA VAL A 92 7.96 11.33 -1.19
C VAL A 92 6.76 12.27 -1.26
N ASN A 93 6.53 12.81 -2.45
CA ASN A 93 5.47 13.78 -2.74
C ASN A 93 4.40 13.16 -3.66
N PRO A 94 3.10 13.43 -3.42
CA PRO A 94 2.07 13.04 -4.37
C PRO A 94 2.23 13.84 -5.67
N VAL A 95 2.13 13.15 -6.80
CA VAL A 95 2.06 13.81 -8.10
C VAL A 95 0.63 14.31 -8.30
N LYS A 96 0.47 15.63 -8.44
CA LYS A 96 -0.81 16.21 -8.86
C LYS A 96 -0.97 15.94 -10.34
N VAL A 97 -1.93 15.09 -10.69
CA VAL A 97 -2.38 14.97 -12.07
C VAL A 97 -3.42 16.08 -12.26
N ASN A 98 -3.10 17.09 -13.08
CA ASN A 98 -4.09 18.08 -13.48
C ASN A 98 -5.09 17.33 -14.38
N GLY A 99 -6.29 17.06 -13.85
CA GLY A 99 -7.36 16.44 -14.61
C GLY A 99 -7.82 17.38 -15.73
N HIS A 100 -8.12 16.80 -16.90
CA HIS A 100 -8.93 17.44 -17.93
C HIS A 100 -10.37 17.60 -17.43
#